data_AF-L1L4S6-F1
#
_entry.id   AF-L1L4S6-F1
#
_cell.length_a   1.000
_cell.length_b   1.000
_cell.length_c   1.000
_cell.angle_alpha   90.00
_cell.angle_beta   90.00
_cell.angle_gamma   90.00
#
_symmetry.space_group_name_H-M   'P 1'
#
loop_
_entity.id
_entity.type
_entity.pdbx_description
1 polymer ?
#
loop_
_entity_poly.entity_id
_entity_poly.type
_entity_poly.pdbx_seq_one_letter_code
_entity_poly.pdbx_strand_id
1 'polypeptide(L)'
;MPEDPTLPSTDASTTTDTGAPIDARQTTDTKPAPGNGPTADTGPTTHTDPTTHTDPTTDTDPTTHTDPTTDSGPTTHTDPTTDSGPTTHTGPTPHARTTTPARTTTTGTADPPTPTAGPAATPTAVPTATGHPVPGRPIIRFTWHTGDWFDVFEKHVALIQSDIARAQAEDRIVVYLSCPISSRGGGHFRTNTEIAHFVTRRLAAEWGERFFVVNPAAYQLESKEGTGLVTRHIAELARETGRPLTLAGLMAAARPTGGDYMRMWTRVLAEDDYLTDPPGPPPRQKLQLGGLFDAFYFLGPDDVHGFFRADSGGSGSLVAGVEAYFARKYAIDPDFWTDFGTVVGPDGSRRSLDLTDPEDALVWEARRKEFVRFYTVRAGGSYSLSCHDEWNIFVRLNRERARHPAYGPGELIAAYYGGRARSMAETETETSPGYEVTDDPGTV
;
A
#
# COMPACT_ATOMS: atom_id res chain seq x y z
N MET A 1 14.87 51.42 57.63
CA MET A 1 16.08 50.92 56.95
C MET A 1 17.27 51.73 57.41
N PRO A 2 18.38 51.10 57.88
CA PRO A 2 18.58 49.70 58.29
C PRO A 2 19.17 49.62 59.73
N GLU A 3 19.02 48.55 60.53
CA GLU A 3 19.46 47.13 60.44
C GLU A 3 20.95 46.87 60.75
N ASP A 4 21.14 46.22 61.91
CA ASP A 4 22.18 45.25 62.32
C ASP A 4 21.74 43.85 61.78
N PRO A 5 22.50 42.71 61.81
CA PRO A 5 23.75 42.48 62.53
C PRO A 5 24.80 41.47 61.96
N THR A 6 26.00 41.48 62.58
CA THR A 6 26.92 40.40 63.08
C THR A 6 26.92 38.97 62.46
N LEU A 7 27.96 38.10 62.48
CA LEU A 7 29.38 37.98 62.93
C LEU A 7 29.87 36.57 62.45
N PRO A 8 31.19 36.25 62.42
CA PRO A 8 31.72 34.94 62.00
C PRO A 8 32.34 34.04 63.11
N SER A 9 32.42 32.74 62.79
CA SER A 9 33.43 31.66 63.05
C SER A 9 34.00 31.31 64.46
N THR A 10 33.73 30.05 64.83
CA THR A 10 34.58 28.96 65.41
C THR A 10 35.75 29.21 66.38
N ASP A 11 35.78 28.46 67.49
CA ASP A 11 36.90 27.57 67.85
C ASP A 11 36.58 26.65 69.05
N ALA A 12 37.03 25.38 69.00
CA ALA A 12 37.62 24.60 70.10
C ALA A 12 37.75 23.10 69.75
N SER A 13 38.99 22.62 69.75
CA SER A 13 39.43 21.21 69.64
C SER A 13 39.83 20.68 71.02
N THR A 14 39.70 19.36 71.27
CA THR A 14 40.61 18.59 72.15
C THR A 14 40.39 17.05 72.09
N THR A 15 41.46 16.34 71.67
CA THR A 15 42.06 15.06 72.20
C THR A 15 41.27 13.72 72.21
N THR A 16 41.65 12.72 71.38
CA THR A 16 42.47 11.48 71.62
C THR A 16 41.80 10.42 72.52
N ASP A 17 41.77 9.09 72.29
CA ASP A 17 42.88 8.18 71.95
C ASP A 17 42.39 6.71 71.68
N THR A 18 43.15 5.99 70.84
CA THR A 18 43.46 4.53 70.73
C THR A 18 42.50 3.35 71.02
N GLY A 19 42.62 2.30 70.17
CA GLY A 19 42.86 0.92 70.65
C GLY A 19 42.02 -0.23 70.03
N ALA A 20 42.61 -1.04 69.14
CA ALA A 20 42.12 -2.35 68.66
C ALA A 20 42.61 -3.52 69.58
N PRO A 21 42.48 -4.83 69.21
CA PRO A 21 41.33 -5.73 68.98
C PRO A 21 41.35 -6.93 69.99
N ILE A 22 40.96 -8.17 69.57
CA ILE A 22 40.99 -9.54 70.18
C ILE A 22 39.87 -9.99 71.15
N ASP A 23 39.42 -11.25 71.26
CA ASP A 23 39.15 -12.45 70.42
C ASP A 23 38.72 -13.57 71.43
N ALA A 24 38.10 -14.65 70.92
CA ALA A 24 38.02 -16.03 71.43
C ALA A 24 36.73 -16.48 72.15
N ARG A 25 36.15 -17.67 71.92
CA ARG A 25 36.41 -18.81 70.99
C ARG A 25 35.32 -19.90 71.16
N GLN A 26 35.31 -20.84 70.20
CA GLN A 26 34.78 -22.23 70.14
C GLN A 26 33.49 -22.42 69.29
N THR A 27 33.43 -23.01 68.08
CA THR A 27 34.01 -24.18 67.35
C THR A 27 33.13 -25.44 67.35
N THR A 28 32.72 -25.89 66.15
CA THR A 28 32.82 -27.25 65.54
C THR A 28 32.05 -27.23 64.20
N ASP A 29 32.70 -27.22 63.03
CA ASP A 29 33.25 -28.33 62.21
C ASP A 29 32.23 -29.40 61.77
N THR A 30 32.00 -29.57 60.45
CA THR A 30 32.50 -30.72 59.66
C THR A 30 32.30 -30.55 58.12
N LYS A 31 33.45 -30.41 57.42
CA LYS A 31 33.94 -30.84 56.08
C LYS A 31 33.02 -31.28 54.88
N PRO A 32 33.41 -30.97 53.61
CA PRO A 32 32.73 -31.36 52.35
C PRO A 32 33.36 -32.55 51.57
N ALA A 33 32.60 -33.13 50.61
CA ALA A 33 33.00 -33.84 49.35
C ALA A 33 31.80 -34.59 48.70
N PRO A 34 31.88 -35.18 47.49
CA PRO A 34 32.42 -34.72 46.19
C PRO A 34 31.36 -34.83 45.04
N GLY A 35 31.71 -34.33 43.84
CA GLY A 35 30.77 -34.08 42.73
C GLY A 35 30.35 -35.25 41.85
N ASN A 36 29.56 -34.92 40.81
CA ASN A 36 29.31 -35.71 39.60
C ASN A 36 28.97 -34.79 38.42
N GLY A 37 29.86 -34.77 37.42
CA GLY A 37 29.64 -34.76 35.96
C GLY A 37 28.77 -33.70 35.25
N PRO A 38 29.20 -33.19 34.07
CA PRO A 38 28.31 -32.51 33.13
C PRO A 38 27.40 -33.56 32.45
N THR A 39 26.09 -33.31 32.40
CA THR A 39 25.19 -34.13 31.59
C THR A 39 25.39 -33.78 30.12
N ALA A 40 25.95 -34.72 29.38
CA ALA A 40 26.10 -34.68 27.93
C ALA A 40 24.76 -34.92 27.22
N ASP A 41 24.55 -34.14 26.16
CA ASP A 41 24.11 -34.58 24.83
C ASP A 41 22.98 -35.61 24.74
N THR A 42 21.75 -35.13 24.52
CA THR A 42 20.76 -35.91 23.76
C THR A 42 20.94 -35.58 22.29
N GLY A 43 21.65 -36.45 21.58
CA GLY A 43 21.92 -36.35 20.16
C GLY A 43 20.67 -36.41 19.27
N PRO A 44 20.84 -36.23 17.95
CA PRO A 44 19.74 -36.20 16.99
C PRO A 44 19.04 -37.56 16.90
N THR A 45 17.70 -37.54 16.86
CA THR A 45 16.90 -38.68 16.43
C THR A 45 17.23 -39.01 14.97
N THR A 46 17.96 -40.11 14.75
CA THR A 46 18.12 -40.76 13.46
C THR A 46 16.83 -41.47 13.09
N HIS A 47 16.17 -41.06 12.01
CA HIS A 47 15.24 -41.93 11.30
C HIS A 47 16.01 -42.69 10.21
N THR A 48 16.06 -44.00 10.39
CA THR A 48 16.42 -45.01 9.39
C THR A 48 15.38 -45.04 8.26
N ASP A 49 15.81 -44.80 7.04
CA ASP A 49 15.32 -45.50 5.84
C ASP A 49 16.03 -46.88 5.79
N PRO A 50 15.41 -47.98 5.29
CA PRO A 50 14.99 -48.04 3.88
C PRO A 50 13.79 -48.96 3.52
N THR A 51 13.16 -48.67 2.39
CA THR A 51 12.72 -49.73 1.46
C THR A 51 13.00 -49.33 0.02
N THR A 52 13.78 -50.19 -0.65
CA THR A 52 14.20 -50.19 -2.05
C THR A 52 13.13 -50.77 -3.00
N HIS A 53 13.41 -50.58 -4.30
CA HIS A 53 12.88 -51.22 -5.54
C HIS A 53 11.91 -50.33 -6.36
N THR A 54 12.12 -50.07 -7.65
CA THR A 54 12.93 -50.77 -8.67
C THR A 54 13.21 -49.85 -9.89
N ASP A 55 14.47 -49.89 -10.34
CA ASP A 55 15.14 -49.62 -11.64
C ASP A 55 14.72 -48.53 -12.66
N PRO A 56 15.72 -47.86 -13.29
CA PRO A 56 15.54 -46.92 -14.39
C PRO A 56 15.51 -47.65 -15.75
N THR A 57 14.73 -47.15 -16.70
CA THR A 57 14.88 -47.55 -18.11
C THR A 57 15.08 -46.37 -19.04
N THR A 58 16.24 -46.43 -19.69
CA THR A 58 16.60 -45.96 -21.03
C THR A 58 16.76 -44.46 -21.27
N ASP A 59 18.02 -44.06 -21.08
CA ASP A 59 18.82 -43.23 -21.98
C ASP A 59 18.43 -43.39 -23.46
N THR A 60 18.26 -42.27 -24.16
CA THR A 60 18.29 -42.22 -25.62
C THR A 60 19.00 -40.93 -26.02
N ASP A 61 20.28 -41.11 -26.36
CA ASP A 61 21.23 -40.31 -27.14
C ASP A 61 21.18 -38.76 -27.15
N PRO A 62 22.35 -38.10 -26.98
CA PRO A 62 22.49 -36.67 -27.25
C PRO A 62 22.63 -36.45 -28.77
N THR A 63 21.67 -35.77 -29.39
CA THR A 63 21.88 -35.22 -30.74
C THR A 63 22.75 -33.97 -30.68
N THR A 64 24.03 -34.19 -30.93
CA THR A 64 24.99 -33.36 -31.69
C THR A 64 24.83 -31.84 -31.65
N HIS A 65 25.86 -31.22 -31.06
CA HIS A 65 26.32 -29.87 -31.35
C HIS A 65 26.46 -29.59 -32.86
N THR A 66 25.96 -28.44 -33.30
CA THR A 66 26.50 -27.72 -34.45
C THR A 66 27.27 -26.51 -33.95
N ASP A 67 28.48 -26.33 -34.48
CA ASP A 67 29.48 -25.33 -34.13
C ASP A 67 28.98 -23.88 -34.21
N PRO A 68 29.61 -22.96 -33.44
CA PRO A 68 29.34 -21.53 -33.54
C PRO A 68 29.96 -20.96 -34.82
N THR A 69 29.17 -20.26 -35.64
CA THR A 69 29.75 -19.37 -36.66
C THR A 69 30.33 -18.14 -35.99
N THR A 70 31.63 -17.98 -36.20
CA THR A 70 32.49 -16.85 -35.81
C THR A 70 32.05 -15.51 -36.37
N ASP A 71 32.10 -14.52 -35.48
CA ASP A 71 32.68 -13.18 -35.61
C ASP A 71 32.24 -12.25 -36.76
N SER A 72 31.62 -11.14 -36.35
CA SER A 72 31.80 -9.85 -37.00
C SER A 72 31.89 -8.80 -35.89
N GLY A 73 33.09 -8.24 -35.75
CA GLY A 73 33.48 -7.27 -34.73
C GLY A 73 32.75 -5.91 -34.79
N PRO A 74 33.28 -4.91 -34.03
CA PRO A 74 32.50 -3.78 -33.54
C PRO A 74 32.34 -2.68 -34.60
N THR A 75 31.14 -2.11 -34.71
CA THR A 75 30.94 -0.81 -35.34
C THR A 75 30.89 0.28 -34.28
N THR A 76 31.93 1.11 -34.26
CA THR A 76 32.04 2.35 -33.47
C THR A 76 31.17 3.48 -34.03
N HIS A 77 30.44 4.13 -33.11
CA HIS A 77 30.01 5.54 -33.03
C HIS A 77 29.79 6.38 -34.30
N THR A 78 28.54 6.87 -34.41
CA THR A 78 28.22 8.21 -34.92
C THR A 78 27.10 8.80 -34.04
N ASP A 79 27.41 9.87 -33.31
CA ASP A 79 26.46 10.85 -32.74
C ASP A 79 26.72 12.21 -33.43
N PRO A 80 25.83 13.22 -33.38
CA PRO A 80 24.37 13.18 -33.45
C PRO A 80 23.84 14.12 -34.56
N THR A 81 22.58 13.97 -34.98
CA THR A 81 21.84 15.03 -35.69
C THR A 81 20.65 15.49 -34.85
N THR A 82 20.62 16.80 -34.59
CA THR A 82 19.59 17.53 -33.87
C THR A 82 18.32 17.76 -34.67
N ASP A 83 17.21 17.65 -33.95
CA ASP A 83 15.95 18.41 -34.01
C ASP A 83 14.88 18.08 -35.07
N SER A 84 13.75 17.56 -34.57
CA SER A 84 12.38 17.93 -34.96
C SER A 84 11.42 17.46 -33.86
N GLY A 85 10.69 18.41 -33.28
CA GLY A 85 9.98 18.33 -32.00
C GLY A 85 8.76 17.40 -31.88
N PRO A 86 8.11 17.40 -30.69
CA PRO A 86 7.07 16.46 -30.32
C PRO A 86 5.72 16.75 -30.99
N THR A 87 5.15 15.75 -31.65
CA THR A 87 3.76 15.72 -32.09
C THR A 87 2.82 15.57 -30.88
N THR A 88 2.07 16.63 -30.57
CA THR A 88 0.98 16.63 -29.59
C THR A 88 -0.31 16.07 -30.19
N HIS A 89 -0.85 15.00 -29.61
CA HIS A 89 -2.24 14.60 -29.85
C HIS A 89 -3.18 15.39 -28.93
N THR A 90 -4.02 16.21 -29.54
CA THR A 90 -5.06 17.05 -28.95
C THR A 90 -6.15 16.24 -28.27
N GLY A 91 -6.40 16.53 -26.98
CA GLY A 91 -7.65 16.19 -26.30
C GLY A 91 -8.82 17.08 -26.75
N PRO A 92 -10.08 16.69 -26.48
CA PRO A 92 -11.25 17.42 -26.96
C PRO A 92 -11.49 18.73 -26.18
N THR A 93 -11.73 19.80 -26.93
CA THR A 93 -12.02 21.16 -26.47
C THR A 93 -13.44 21.29 -25.88
N PRO A 94 -13.68 22.17 -24.88
CA PRO A 94 -15.02 22.44 -24.37
C PRO A 94 -15.77 23.44 -25.27
N HIS A 95 -17.03 23.16 -25.59
CA HIS A 95 -17.88 24.05 -26.38
C HIS A 95 -18.25 25.32 -25.62
N ALA A 96 -17.77 26.45 -26.13
CA ALA A 96 -18.21 27.78 -25.76
C ALA A 96 -19.60 28.09 -26.36
N ARG A 97 -20.43 28.63 -25.48
CA ARG A 97 -21.76 29.20 -25.69
C ARG A 97 -21.72 30.37 -26.68
N THR A 98 -22.45 30.28 -27.79
CA THR A 98 -22.73 31.42 -28.67
C THR A 98 -24.23 31.66 -28.83
N THR A 99 -24.61 32.89 -28.53
CA THR A 99 -25.91 33.52 -28.74
C THR A 99 -26.14 33.85 -30.22
N THR A 100 -27.37 33.73 -30.73
CA THR A 100 -27.79 34.42 -31.97
C THR A 100 -29.29 34.76 -31.91
N PRO A 101 -29.74 35.95 -32.36
CA PRO A 101 -31.14 36.37 -32.31
C PRO A 101 -31.94 36.13 -33.60
N ALA A 102 -33.24 35.85 -33.41
CA ALA A 102 -34.47 36.22 -34.13
C ALA A 102 -34.66 36.11 -35.68
N ARG A 103 -35.67 35.27 -36.04
CA ARG A 103 -36.85 35.49 -36.94
C ARG A 103 -36.58 35.56 -38.48
N THR A 104 -37.29 34.87 -39.40
CA THR A 104 -38.75 34.80 -39.66
C THR A 104 -39.13 33.70 -40.70
N THR A 105 -40.22 32.96 -40.44
CA THR A 105 -41.28 32.35 -41.31
C THR A 105 -40.99 31.60 -42.64
N THR A 106 -41.48 30.35 -42.75
CA THR A 106 -42.72 29.96 -43.50
C THR A 106 -43.21 28.54 -43.18
N THR A 107 -44.50 28.32 -43.45
CA THR A 107 -45.49 27.31 -43.04
C THR A 107 -45.45 25.93 -43.72
N GLY A 108 -45.95 24.88 -43.03
CA GLY A 108 -46.42 23.63 -43.65
C GLY A 108 -46.72 22.44 -42.72
N THR A 109 -47.96 22.40 -42.19
CA THR A 109 -48.82 21.24 -41.84
C THR A 109 -48.39 20.19 -40.80
N ALA A 110 -49.29 19.95 -39.84
CA ALA A 110 -49.12 19.18 -38.60
C ALA A 110 -49.69 17.74 -38.65
N ASP A 111 -49.01 16.84 -37.93
CA ASP A 111 -49.53 15.55 -37.43
C ASP A 111 -49.68 15.61 -35.88
N PRO A 112 -50.59 14.84 -35.25
CA PRO A 112 -50.92 14.96 -33.82
C PRO A 112 -49.83 14.40 -32.87
N PRO A 113 -49.73 14.88 -31.62
CA PRO A 113 -48.57 14.65 -30.76
C PRO A 113 -48.56 13.27 -30.12
N THR A 114 -47.41 12.60 -30.23
CA THR A 114 -46.96 11.55 -29.30
C THR A 114 -46.57 12.22 -27.98
N PRO A 115 -46.92 11.69 -26.79
CA PRO A 115 -46.54 12.32 -25.52
C PRO A 115 -45.02 12.30 -25.37
N THR A 116 -44.39 13.47 -25.50
CA THR A 116 -42.97 13.66 -25.26
C THR A 116 -42.68 13.35 -23.80
N ALA A 117 -41.91 12.30 -23.55
CA ALA A 117 -41.24 12.12 -22.28
C ALA A 117 -40.42 13.38 -22.00
N GLY A 118 -40.64 14.01 -20.85
CA GLY A 118 -39.88 15.18 -20.42
C GLY A 118 -38.37 14.88 -20.42
N PRO A 119 -37.51 15.91 -20.53
CA PRO A 119 -36.07 15.70 -20.50
C PRO A 119 -35.71 14.91 -19.24
N ALA A 120 -35.03 13.77 -19.44
CA ALA A 120 -34.45 13.00 -18.37
C ALA A 120 -33.68 13.97 -17.47
N ALA A 121 -34.04 14.01 -16.19
CA ALA A 121 -33.34 14.83 -15.20
C ALA A 121 -31.85 14.51 -15.30
N THR A 122 -31.03 15.53 -15.58
CA THR A 122 -29.58 15.42 -15.43
C THR A 122 -29.32 14.85 -14.03
N PRO A 123 -28.59 13.73 -13.88
CA PRO A 123 -28.32 13.19 -12.56
C PRO A 123 -27.62 14.28 -11.75
N THR A 124 -28.25 14.70 -10.66
CA THR A 124 -27.70 15.70 -9.75
C THR A 124 -26.34 15.21 -9.30
N ALA A 125 -25.27 15.94 -9.62
CA ALA A 125 -23.92 15.55 -9.23
C ALA A 125 -23.86 15.34 -7.71
N VAL A 126 -23.35 14.19 -7.26
CA VAL A 126 -23.22 13.91 -5.83
C VAL A 126 -22.30 14.96 -5.20
N PRO A 127 -22.69 15.61 -4.08
CA PRO A 127 -21.90 16.68 -3.49
C PRO A 127 -20.49 16.21 -3.10
N THR A 128 -19.47 16.97 -3.51
CA THR A 128 -18.07 16.73 -3.18
C THR A 128 -17.49 17.90 -2.38
N ALA A 129 -16.40 17.63 -1.65
CA ALA A 129 -15.60 18.63 -0.95
C ALA A 129 -14.13 18.46 -1.29
N THR A 130 -13.39 19.57 -1.33
CA THR A 130 -11.93 19.59 -1.47
C THR A 130 -11.32 20.18 -0.21
N GLY A 131 -10.31 19.52 0.36
CA GLY A 131 -9.65 20.03 1.55
C GLY A 131 -8.54 19.13 2.06
N HIS A 132 -8.06 19.42 3.28
CA HIS A 132 -7.09 18.58 3.98
C HIS A 132 -7.83 17.48 4.75
N PRO A 133 -7.52 16.19 4.54
CA PRO A 133 -8.13 15.10 5.30
C PRO A 133 -7.91 15.22 6.81
N VAL A 134 -6.76 15.78 7.21
CA VAL A 134 -6.36 16.00 8.60
C VAL A 134 -6.11 17.50 8.79
N PRO A 135 -7.13 18.30 9.18
CA PRO A 135 -7.02 19.77 9.20
C PRO A 135 -5.94 20.31 10.14
N GLY A 136 -5.64 19.62 11.26
CA GLY A 136 -4.58 19.99 12.19
C GLY A 136 -3.17 19.72 11.67
N ARG A 137 -3.05 18.97 10.56
CA ARG A 137 -1.79 18.71 9.86
C ARG A 137 -2.00 18.79 8.33
N PRO A 138 -2.04 20.01 7.76
CA PRO A 138 -2.40 20.21 6.35
C PRO A 138 -1.23 19.87 5.40
N ILE A 139 -0.87 18.58 5.29
CA ILE A 139 0.24 18.11 4.46
C ILE A 139 -0.15 17.79 3.01
N ILE A 140 -1.41 17.44 2.75
CA ILE A 140 -1.91 17.05 1.42
C ILE A 140 -3.42 17.33 1.31
N ARG A 141 -3.94 17.52 0.09
CA ARG A 141 -5.37 17.77 -0.15
C ARG A 141 -5.94 16.86 -1.23
N PHE A 142 -7.21 16.52 -1.08
CA PHE A 142 -7.96 15.70 -2.03
C PHE A 142 -9.35 16.27 -2.26
N THR A 143 -10.02 15.79 -3.31
CA THR A 143 -11.46 15.96 -3.51
C THR A 143 -12.15 14.63 -3.21
N TRP A 144 -13.19 14.63 -2.40
CA TRP A 144 -13.94 13.41 -2.01
C TRP A 144 -15.45 13.66 -2.02
N HIS A 145 -16.22 12.59 -2.12
CA HIS A 145 -17.66 12.61 -1.95
C HIS A 145 -18.03 12.91 -0.50
N THR A 146 -19.03 13.74 -0.33
CA THR A 146 -19.70 13.96 0.96
C THR A 146 -20.98 13.13 1.05
N GLY A 147 -21.54 12.97 2.24
CA GLY A 147 -22.76 12.19 2.47
C GLY A 147 -22.49 10.72 2.76
N ASP A 148 -23.29 9.80 2.22
CA ASP A 148 -23.28 8.41 2.68
C ASP A 148 -21.94 7.70 2.47
N TRP A 149 -21.23 7.95 1.36
CA TRP A 149 -19.89 7.40 1.15
C TRP A 149 -18.89 7.91 2.18
N PHE A 150 -18.97 9.20 2.53
CA PHE A 150 -18.14 9.78 3.58
C PHE A 150 -18.33 9.03 4.89
N ASP A 151 -19.58 8.81 5.31
CA ASP A 151 -19.91 8.11 6.57
C ASP A 151 -19.44 6.64 6.57
N VAL A 152 -19.52 5.96 5.42
CA VAL A 152 -19.00 4.60 5.27
C VAL A 152 -17.47 4.59 5.44
N PHE A 153 -16.78 5.54 4.82
CA PHE A 153 -15.33 5.67 4.98
C PHE A 153 -14.95 6.08 6.41
N GLU A 154 -15.75 6.87 7.13
CA GLU A 154 -15.51 7.15 8.56
C GLU A 154 -15.52 5.88 9.42
N LYS A 155 -16.48 4.99 9.20
CA LYS A 155 -16.50 3.68 9.89
C LYS A 155 -15.28 2.85 9.54
N HIS A 156 -14.82 2.94 8.30
CA HIS A 156 -13.67 2.19 7.83
C HIS A 156 -12.35 2.72 8.40
N VAL A 157 -12.17 4.05 8.46
CA VAL A 157 -11.05 4.69 9.19
C VAL A 157 -11.03 4.19 10.63
N ALA A 158 -12.17 4.27 11.34
CA ALA A 158 -12.25 3.87 12.74
C ALA A 158 -11.88 2.40 12.97
N LEU A 159 -12.28 1.50 12.06
CA LEU A 159 -11.89 0.08 12.13
C LEU A 159 -10.37 -0.08 12.00
N ILE A 160 -9.76 0.50 10.96
CA ILE A 160 -8.31 0.37 10.72
C ILE A 160 -7.53 0.97 11.89
N GLN A 161 -7.92 2.16 12.36
CA GLN A 161 -7.32 2.81 13.52
C GLN A 161 -7.43 1.93 14.79
N SER A 162 -8.57 1.28 15.01
CA SER A 162 -8.78 0.33 16.10
C SER A 162 -7.86 -0.89 16.01
N ASP A 163 -7.67 -1.45 14.80
CA ASP A 163 -6.76 -2.59 14.60
C ASP A 163 -5.29 -2.20 14.82
N ILE A 164 -4.89 -1.00 14.40
CA ILE A 164 -3.54 -0.49 14.65
C ILE A 164 -3.34 -0.22 16.16
N ALA A 165 -4.33 0.38 16.83
CA ALA A 165 -4.27 0.62 18.29
C ALA A 165 -4.12 -0.69 19.07
N ARG A 166 -4.82 -1.75 18.64
CA ARG A 166 -4.66 -3.09 19.22
C ARG A 166 -3.26 -3.65 18.98
N ALA A 167 -2.71 -3.50 17.76
CA ALA A 167 -1.33 -3.92 17.47
C ALA A 167 -0.31 -3.16 18.34
N GLN A 168 -0.51 -1.85 18.55
CA GLN A 168 0.32 -1.04 19.44
C GLN A 168 0.23 -1.53 20.90
N ALA A 169 -0.99 -1.82 21.39
CA ALA A 169 -1.20 -2.35 22.74
C ALA A 169 -0.57 -3.74 22.95
N GLU A 170 -0.36 -4.49 21.86
CA GLU A 170 0.36 -5.77 21.82
C GLU A 170 1.89 -5.61 21.65
N ASP A 171 2.43 -4.38 21.70
CA ASP A 171 3.86 -4.05 21.49
C ASP A 171 4.38 -4.53 20.12
N ARG A 172 3.54 -4.42 19.08
CA ARG A 172 3.89 -4.79 17.71
C ARG A 172 4.44 -3.60 16.94
N ILE A 173 5.40 -3.89 16.05
CA ILE A 173 6.00 -2.93 15.13
C ILE A 173 5.03 -2.74 13.96
N VAL A 174 4.55 -1.53 13.73
CA VAL A 174 3.51 -1.26 12.74
C VAL A 174 4.13 -0.79 11.42
N VAL A 175 3.84 -1.54 10.36
CA VAL A 175 4.35 -1.28 9.01
C VAL A 175 3.20 -1.04 8.07
N TYR A 176 3.15 0.12 7.42
CA TYR A 176 2.20 0.36 6.34
C TYR A 176 2.69 -0.27 5.04
N LEU A 177 1.86 -1.08 4.37
CA LEU A 177 2.18 -1.64 3.05
C LEU A 177 1.47 -0.84 1.95
N SER A 178 2.21 0.01 1.25
CA SER A 178 1.73 0.67 0.04
C SER A 178 1.71 -0.32 -1.13
N CYS A 179 0.51 -0.57 -1.67
CA CYS A 179 0.28 -1.51 -2.76
C CYS A 179 -0.41 -0.82 -3.94
N PRO A 180 0.03 -1.07 -5.19
CA PRO A 180 -0.60 -0.50 -6.38
C PRO A 180 -1.92 -1.21 -6.74
N ILE A 181 -2.85 -1.37 -5.80
CA ILE A 181 -4.13 -2.09 -5.99
C ILE A 181 -4.87 -1.56 -7.24
N SER A 182 -4.96 -0.24 -7.38
CA SER A 182 -5.35 0.42 -8.62
C SER A 182 -4.08 0.92 -9.33
N SER A 183 -3.58 0.11 -10.25
CA SER A 183 -2.42 0.43 -11.08
C SER A 183 -2.83 1.15 -12.36
N ARG A 184 -2.03 2.11 -12.81
CA ARG A 184 -2.12 2.70 -14.14
C ARG A 184 -1.21 1.91 -15.10
N GLY A 185 -1.73 1.56 -16.28
CA GLY A 185 -0.92 1.02 -17.36
C GLY A 185 -0.83 -0.51 -17.48
N GLY A 186 -1.88 -1.23 -17.02
CA GLY A 186 -2.08 -2.65 -17.33
C GLY A 186 -2.19 -3.59 -16.13
N GLY A 187 -2.06 -3.08 -14.90
CA GLY A 187 -2.22 -3.89 -13.70
C GLY A 187 -3.66 -4.34 -13.46
N HIS A 188 -3.81 -5.53 -12.89
CA HIS A 188 -5.09 -6.16 -12.60
C HIS A 188 -5.37 -6.13 -11.10
N PHE A 189 -6.54 -5.60 -10.72
CA PHE A 189 -6.94 -5.35 -9.34
C PHE A 189 -6.80 -6.58 -8.44
N ARG A 190 -7.38 -7.73 -8.82
CA ARG A 190 -7.33 -8.95 -7.98
C ARG A 190 -5.91 -9.52 -7.88
N THR A 191 -5.18 -9.54 -9.00
CA THR A 191 -3.78 -9.99 -9.00
C THR A 191 -2.93 -9.13 -8.06
N ASN A 192 -3.17 -7.81 -8.02
CA ASN A 192 -2.47 -6.92 -7.10
C ASN A 192 -2.84 -7.18 -5.63
N THR A 193 -4.10 -7.52 -5.35
CA THR A 193 -4.54 -7.98 -4.02
C THR A 193 -3.81 -9.26 -3.60
N GLU A 194 -3.72 -10.26 -4.48
CA GLU A 194 -2.96 -11.50 -4.24
C GLU A 194 -1.47 -11.24 -3.96
N ILE A 195 -0.85 -10.34 -4.74
CA ILE A 195 0.53 -9.91 -4.54
C ILE A 195 0.69 -9.22 -3.18
N ALA A 196 -0.22 -8.32 -2.80
CA ALA A 196 -0.16 -7.63 -1.51
C ALA A 196 -0.21 -8.62 -0.34
N HIS A 197 -1.09 -9.62 -0.41
CA HIS A 197 -1.18 -10.67 0.60
C HIS A 197 0.06 -11.58 0.59
N PHE A 198 0.61 -11.92 -0.58
CA PHE A 198 1.86 -12.65 -0.69
C PHE A 198 3.01 -11.91 0.01
N VAL A 199 3.15 -10.61 -0.26
CA VAL A 199 4.19 -9.78 0.36
C VAL A 199 3.98 -9.63 1.84
N THR A 200 2.74 -9.46 2.30
CA THR A 200 2.43 -9.45 3.74
C THR A 200 2.89 -10.74 4.43
N ARG A 201 2.60 -11.91 3.84
CA ARG A 201 3.05 -13.21 4.38
C ARG A 201 4.57 -13.35 4.34
N ARG A 202 5.20 -12.90 3.26
CA ARG A 202 6.65 -12.92 3.10
C ARG A 202 7.33 -12.06 4.17
N LEU A 203 6.86 -10.82 4.37
CA LEU A 203 7.37 -9.93 5.42
C LEU A 203 7.17 -10.53 6.81
N ALA A 204 6.02 -11.15 7.10
CA ALA A 204 5.81 -11.84 8.37
C ALA A 204 6.81 -13.00 8.59
N ALA A 205 7.13 -13.76 7.53
CA ALA A 205 8.10 -14.85 7.60
C ALA A 205 9.55 -14.35 7.75
N GLU A 206 9.92 -13.24 7.10
CA GLU A 206 11.28 -12.70 7.11
C GLU A 206 11.56 -11.83 8.34
N TRP A 207 10.60 -10.99 8.75
CA TRP A 207 10.77 -9.99 9.82
C TRP A 207 10.21 -10.50 11.16
N GLY A 208 9.33 -11.51 11.12
CA GLY A 208 8.75 -12.15 12.29
C GLY A 208 7.39 -11.59 12.68
N GLU A 209 6.70 -12.34 13.54
CA GLU A 209 5.28 -12.10 13.88
C GLU A 209 5.03 -10.81 14.67
N ARG A 210 6.08 -10.22 15.28
CA ARG A 210 5.99 -8.91 15.95
C ARG A 210 5.68 -7.77 14.99
N PHE A 211 5.91 -7.93 13.68
CA PHE A 211 5.55 -6.92 12.69
C PHE A 211 4.07 -7.05 12.33
N PHE A 212 3.30 -6.00 12.59
CA PHE A 212 1.93 -5.85 12.12
C PHE A 212 1.92 -5.05 10.82
N VAL A 213 1.62 -5.74 9.71
CA VAL A 213 1.53 -5.09 8.40
C VAL A 213 0.11 -4.60 8.17
N VAL A 214 -0.06 -3.29 8.10
CA VAL A 214 -1.29 -2.64 7.65
C VAL A 214 -1.34 -2.76 6.13
N ASN A 215 -1.99 -3.80 5.64
CA ASN A 215 -2.15 -4.07 4.21
C ASN A 215 -3.50 -3.55 3.67
N PRO A 216 -3.52 -2.48 2.86
CA PRO A 216 -4.73 -1.95 2.24
C PRO A 216 -5.59 -2.98 1.51
N ALA A 217 -4.97 -4.02 0.93
CA ALA A 217 -5.68 -5.09 0.23
C ALA A 217 -6.62 -5.88 1.16
N ALA A 218 -6.25 -6.02 2.44
CA ALA A 218 -7.07 -6.68 3.46
C ALA A 218 -8.27 -5.82 3.92
N TYR A 219 -8.19 -4.51 3.70
CA TYR A 219 -9.19 -3.52 4.07
C TYR A 219 -10.00 -3.02 2.86
N GLN A 220 -9.71 -3.48 1.65
CA GLN A 220 -10.26 -2.88 0.43
C GLN A 220 -11.79 -3.02 0.31
N LEU A 221 -12.42 -2.09 -0.43
CA LEU A 221 -13.84 -2.21 -0.80
C LEU A 221 -14.05 -3.49 -1.61
N GLU A 222 -14.77 -4.43 -1.01
CA GLU A 222 -15.34 -5.65 -1.59
C GLU A 222 -14.63 -6.22 -2.82
N SER A 223 -13.74 -7.18 -2.59
CA SER A 223 -13.49 -8.27 -3.52
C SER A 223 -14.06 -9.56 -2.92
N LYS A 224 -14.20 -10.64 -3.71
CA LYS A 224 -14.46 -11.99 -3.15
C LYS A 224 -13.37 -12.43 -2.15
N GLU A 225 -12.21 -11.79 -2.21
CA GLU A 225 -11.07 -11.99 -1.30
C GLU A 225 -11.07 -10.99 -0.12
N GLY A 226 -11.96 -9.99 -0.14
CA GLY A 226 -12.13 -8.99 0.89
C GLY A 226 -13.06 -9.47 2.00
N THR A 227 -12.94 -8.86 3.16
CA THR A 227 -13.61 -9.22 4.42
C THR A 227 -15.09 -8.82 4.48
N GLY A 228 -15.68 -8.32 3.38
CA GLY A 228 -17.06 -7.83 3.34
C GLY A 228 -17.32 -6.58 4.20
N LEU A 229 -16.24 -5.88 4.60
CA LEU A 229 -16.29 -4.79 5.59
C LEU A 229 -17.20 -3.65 5.17
N VAL A 230 -17.26 -3.34 3.88
CA VAL A 230 -18.05 -2.20 3.39
C VAL A 230 -19.53 -2.49 3.43
N THR A 231 -19.99 -3.64 2.93
CA THR A 231 -21.36 -4.10 3.15
C THR A 231 -21.70 -4.12 4.64
N ARG A 232 -20.78 -4.56 5.50
CA ARG A 232 -20.99 -4.52 6.96
C ARG A 232 -21.15 -3.09 7.47
N HIS A 233 -20.27 -2.16 7.11
CA HIS A 233 -20.36 -0.76 7.52
C HIS A 233 -21.63 -0.09 7.01
N ILE A 234 -22.04 -0.39 5.77
CA ILE A 234 -23.30 0.08 5.18
C ILE A 234 -24.49 -0.44 5.99
N ALA A 235 -24.51 -1.72 6.33
CA ALA A 235 -25.58 -2.32 7.13
C ALA A 235 -25.64 -1.75 8.56
N GLU A 236 -24.48 -1.56 9.19
CA GLU A 236 -24.36 -0.90 10.50
C GLU A 236 -24.88 0.53 10.45
N LEU A 237 -24.45 1.30 9.45
CA LEU A 237 -24.87 2.69 9.26
C LEU A 237 -26.37 2.80 8.99
N ALA A 238 -26.92 1.92 8.13
CA ALA A 238 -28.35 1.84 7.87
C ALA A 238 -29.15 1.59 9.15
N ARG A 239 -28.69 0.66 10.00
CA ARG A 239 -29.30 0.37 11.30
C ARG A 239 -29.21 1.54 12.27
N GLU A 240 -28.08 2.24 12.32
CA GLU A 240 -27.84 3.35 13.26
C GLU A 240 -28.61 4.61 12.89
N THR A 241 -28.69 4.94 11.61
CA THR A 241 -29.31 6.20 11.15
C THR A 241 -30.73 6.02 10.62
N GLY A 242 -31.21 4.78 10.45
CA GLY A 242 -32.49 4.47 9.80
C GLY A 242 -32.53 4.78 8.30
N ARG A 243 -31.37 5.04 7.66
CA ARG A 243 -31.28 5.34 6.23
C ARG A 243 -31.35 4.03 5.43
N PRO A 244 -32.07 3.98 4.29
CA PRO A 244 -32.17 2.77 3.46
C PRO A 244 -30.91 2.57 2.60
N LEU A 245 -29.76 2.38 3.23
CA LEU A 245 -28.47 2.25 2.54
C LEU A 245 -28.26 0.81 2.08
N THR A 246 -27.83 0.66 0.82
CA THR A 246 -27.37 -0.60 0.25
C THR A 246 -26.14 -0.34 -0.60
N LEU A 247 -25.23 -1.31 -0.72
CA LEU A 247 -24.06 -1.18 -1.58
C LEU A 247 -24.47 -0.87 -3.03
N ALA A 248 -25.46 -1.61 -3.56
CA ALA A 248 -25.95 -1.41 -4.92
C ALA A 248 -26.51 0.02 -5.10
N GLY A 249 -27.27 0.53 -4.13
CA GLY A 249 -27.80 1.89 -4.16
C GLY A 249 -26.70 2.95 -4.11
N LEU A 250 -25.71 2.79 -3.24
CA LEU A 250 -24.58 3.71 -3.13
C LEU A 250 -23.73 3.72 -4.40
N MET A 251 -23.39 2.55 -4.94
CA MET A 251 -22.63 2.39 -6.18
C MET A 251 -23.37 2.95 -7.40
N ALA A 252 -24.70 2.87 -7.42
CA ALA A 252 -25.53 3.46 -8.46
C ALA A 252 -25.61 5.00 -8.35
N ALA A 253 -25.61 5.53 -7.12
CA ALA A 253 -25.66 6.97 -6.87
C ALA A 253 -24.32 7.66 -7.22
N ALA A 254 -23.21 7.14 -6.71
CA ALA A 254 -21.87 7.56 -7.07
C ALA A 254 -20.86 6.45 -6.74
N ARG A 255 -19.85 6.26 -7.58
CA ARG A 255 -18.75 5.35 -7.27
C ARG A 255 -17.66 6.11 -6.50
N PRO A 256 -17.10 5.54 -5.42
CA PRO A 256 -15.94 6.11 -4.76
C PRO A 256 -14.79 6.35 -5.76
N THR A 257 -14.13 7.48 -5.60
CA THR A 257 -12.98 7.91 -6.39
C THR A 257 -11.69 7.67 -5.60
N GLY A 258 -10.54 7.78 -6.28
CA GLY A 258 -9.26 7.73 -5.59
C GLY A 258 -9.08 8.82 -4.52
N GLY A 259 -9.74 9.97 -4.65
CA GLY A 259 -9.71 11.01 -3.62
C GLY A 259 -10.46 10.63 -2.33
N ASP A 260 -11.54 9.85 -2.43
CA ASP A 260 -12.22 9.28 -1.25
C ASP A 260 -11.29 8.33 -0.49
N TYR A 261 -10.65 7.43 -1.24
CA TYR A 261 -9.66 6.49 -0.70
C TYR A 261 -8.47 7.21 -0.09
N MET A 262 -7.91 8.19 -0.79
CA MET A 262 -6.74 8.90 -0.30
C MET A 262 -7.06 9.78 0.90
N ARG A 263 -8.26 10.35 0.99
CA ARG A 263 -8.72 11.01 2.22
C ARG A 263 -8.72 10.02 3.39
N MET A 264 -9.35 8.86 3.22
CA MET A 264 -9.40 7.80 4.24
C MET A 264 -7.99 7.38 4.69
N TRP A 265 -7.11 7.02 3.74
CA TRP A 265 -5.75 6.59 4.06
C TRP A 265 -4.91 7.71 4.69
N THR A 266 -5.03 8.96 4.24
CA THR A 266 -4.32 10.08 4.87
C THR A 266 -4.69 10.21 6.35
N ARG A 267 -5.97 10.02 6.69
CA ARG A 267 -6.40 10.01 8.10
C ARG A 267 -5.77 8.86 8.88
N VAL A 268 -5.80 7.64 8.34
CA VAL A 268 -5.16 6.47 8.97
C VAL A 268 -3.66 6.70 9.19
N LEU A 269 -2.96 7.24 8.20
CA LEU A 269 -1.50 7.38 8.20
C LEU A 269 -1.00 8.55 9.05
N ALA A 270 -1.79 9.61 9.21
CA ALA A 270 -1.37 10.82 9.92
C ALA A 270 -2.03 10.99 11.30
N GLU A 271 -3.29 10.62 11.49
CA GLU A 271 -3.94 10.74 12.80
C GLU A 271 -3.34 9.75 13.82
N ASP A 272 -3.14 10.24 15.04
CA ASP A 272 -2.50 9.53 16.15
C ASP A 272 -3.17 9.89 17.50
N ASP A 273 -4.40 10.38 17.46
CA ASP A 273 -5.18 10.76 18.65
C ASP A 273 -5.82 9.55 19.36
N TYR A 274 -5.97 8.44 18.66
CA TYR A 274 -6.52 7.17 19.15
C TYR A 274 -5.50 6.28 19.90
N LEU A 275 -4.33 6.83 20.24
CA LEU A 275 -3.23 6.11 20.89
C LEU A 275 -3.19 6.30 22.39
N THR A 276 -2.55 5.33 23.05
CA THR A 276 -1.85 5.60 24.30
C THR A 276 -0.48 6.20 23.98
N ASP A 277 -0.08 7.24 24.73
CA ASP A 277 1.24 7.84 24.56
C ASP A 277 2.33 6.76 24.70
N PRO A 278 3.25 6.62 23.73
CA PRO A 278 4.40 5.75 23.92
C PRO A 278 5.21 6.25 25.13
N PRO A 279 5.84 5.34 25.89
CA PRO A 279 6.55 5.72 27.10
C PRO A 279 7.76 6.64 26.80
N GLY A 280 7.77 7.82 27.44
CA GLY A 280 8.87 8.78 27.37
C GLY A 280 8.41 10.20 27.02
N PRO A 281 9.02 11.26 27.60
CA PRO A 281 8.72 12.62 27.19
C PRO A 281 9.40 12.99 25.87
N PRO A 282 8.80 13.89 25.07
CA PRO A 282 7.48 14.48 25.27
C PRO A 282 6.33 13.60 24.70
N PRO A 283 5.08 13.79 25.19
CA PRO A 283 3.89 13.16 24.63
C PRO A 283 3.79 13.32 23.11
N ARG A 284 3.34 12.27 22.42
CA ARG A 284 3.22 12.24 20.95
C ARG A 284 1.78 12.11 20.49
N GLN A 285 0.86 11.83 21.40
CA GLN A 285 -0.57 11.77 21.10
C GLN A 285 -1.06 13.11 20.54
N LYS A 286 -1.96 13.05 19.55
CA LYS A 286 -2.64 14.22 18.94
C LYS A 286 -1.71 15.16 18.18
N LEU A 287 -0.48 14.77 17.88
CA LEU A 287 0.42 15.56 17.04
C LEU A 287 0.05 15.46 15.55
N GLN A 288 -0.72 14.43 15.18
CA GLN A 288 -1.12 14.11 13.82
C GLN A 288 0.10 13.95 12.90
N LEU A 289 1.14 13.28 13.41
CA LEU A 289 2.40 13.03 12.72
C LEU A 289 2.59 11.54 12.40
N GLY A 290 1.50 10.77 12.41
CA GLY A 290 1.50 9.34 12.12
C GLY A 290 2.27 8.52 13.15
N GLY A 291 2.29 8.95 14.42
CA GLY A 291 3.16 8.42 15.49
C GLY A 291 3.10 6.91 15.75
N LEU A 292 2.20 6.20 15.09
CA LEU A 292 2.04 4.75 15.09
C LEU A 292 2.97 3.98 14.17
N PHE A 293 3.39 4.60 13.06
CA PHE A 293 4.06 3.86 12.01
C PHE A 293 5.56 3.91 12.19
N ASP A 294 6.16 2.72 12.30
CA ASP A 294 7.61 2.54 12.35
C ASP A 294 8.20 2.54 10.94
N ALA A 295 7.46 2.01 9.97
CA ALA A 295 7.91 1.95 8.59
C ALA A 295 6.77 2.01 7.57
N PHE A 296 7.09 2.55 6.39
CA PHE A 296 6.30 2.42 5.18
C PHE A 296 7.04 1.50 4.21
N TYR A 297 6.36 0.48 3.70
CA TYR A 297 6.86 -0.47 2.74
C TYR A 297 6.13 -0.27 1.42
N PHE A 298 6.85 0.13 0.39
CA PHE A 298 6.32 0.30 -0.96
C PHE A 298 6.64 -0.92 -1.81
N LEU A 299 5.60 -1.52 -2.38
CA LEU A 299 5.75 -2.65 -3.30
C LEU A 299 6.63 -2.28 -4.50
N GLY A 300 7.70 -3.03 -4.72
CA GLY A 300 8.60 -2.87 -5.87
C GLY A 300 8.48 -3.99 -6.90
N PRO A 301 9.22 -3.91 -8.02
CA PRO A 301 9.27 -4.96 -9.03
C PRO A 301 9.68 -6.31 -8.45
N ASP A 302 10.67 -6.35 -7.55
CA ASP A 302 11.18 -7.59 -6.98
C ASP A 302 10.12 -8.35 -6.16
N ASP A 303 9.24 -7.61 -5.46
CA ASP A 303 8.13 -8.20 -4.74
C ASP A 303 7.13 -8.89 -5.68
N VAL A 304 6.76 -8.19 -6.76
CA VAL A 304 5.84 -8.67 -7.79
C VAL A 304 6.43 -9.86 -8.52
N HIS A 305 7.71 -9.79 -8.89
CA HIS A 305 8.41 -10.90 -9.55
C HIS A 305 8.56 -12.09 -8.61
N GLY A 306 8.81 -11.84 -7.32
CA GLY A 306 8.83 -12.86 -6.28
C GLY A 306 7.51 -13.63 -6.19
N PHE A 307 6.38 -12.95 -6.29
CA PHE A 307 5.06 -13.59 -6.35
C PHE A 307 4.94 -14.56 -7.54
N PHE A 308 5.22 -14.10 -8.76
CA PHE A 308 5.10 -14.96 -9.95
C PHE A 308 6.09 -16.11 -9.98
N ARG A 309 7.30 -15.91 -9.44
CA ARG A 309 8.29 -16.99 -9.29
C ARG A 309 7.82 -18.03 -8.27
N ALA A 310 7.28 -17.60 -7.13
CA ALA A 310 6.75 -18.53 -6.13
C ALA A 310 5.56 -19.33 -6.70
N ASP A 311 4.68 -18.66 -7.43
CA ASP A 311 3.51 -19.27 -8.07
C ASP A 311 3.88 -20.24 -9.21
N SER A 312 5.02 -20.05 -9.88
CA SER A 312 5.57 -21.00 -10.86
C SER A 312 6.44 -22.11 -10.26
N GLY A 313 6.48 -22.24 -8.93
CA GLY A 313 7.34 -23.21 -8.24
C GLY A 313 8.84 -22.92 -8.37
N GLY A 314 9.22 -21.67 -8.66
CA GLY A 314 10.60 -21.21 -8.81
C GLY A 314 11.27 -21.58 -10.13
N SER A 315 10.54 -22.22 -11.06
CA SER A 315 11.07 -22.68 -12.33
C SER A 315 10.76 -21.71 -13.49
N GLY A 316 11.65 -21.68 -14.49
CA GLY A 316 11.46 -20.94 -15.73
C GLY A 316 11.81 -19.44 -15.67
N SER A 317 11.52 -18.73 -16.76
CA SER A 317 11.70 -17.28 -16.85
C SER A 317 10.54 -16.54 -16.16
N LEU A 318 10.77 -15.29 -15.74
CA LEU A 318 9.71 -14.44 -15.19
C LEU A 318 8.51 -14.34 -16.14
N VAL A 319 8.77 -14.15 -17.44
CA VAL A 319 7.71 -14.08 -18.47
C VAL A 319 6.91 -15.38 -18.47
N ALA A 320 7.57 -16.54 -18.47
CA ALA A 320 6.87 -17.82 -18.43
C ALA A 320 6.00 -17.98 -17.17
N GLY A 321 6.46 -17.50 -16.02
CA GLY A 321 5.68 -17.49 -14.77
C GLY A 321 4.42 -16.63 -14.87
N VAL A 322 4.54 -15.40 -15.40
CA VAL A 322 3.40 -14.48 -15.60
C VAL A 322 2.40 -15.03 -16.61
N GLU A 323 2.87 -15.60 -17.72
CA GLU A 323 2.05 -16.24 -18.75
C GLU A 323 1.28 -17.44 -18.18
N ALA A 324 1.97 -18.28 -17.41
CA ALA A 324 1.35 -19.44 -16.79
C ALA A 324 0.29 -19.03 -15.75
N TYR A 325 0.55 -17.99 -14.96
CA TYR A 325 -0.44 -17.41 -14.06
C TYR A 325 -1.67 -16.91 -14.84
N PHE A 326 -1.46 -16.13 -15.90
CA PHE A 326 -2.54 -15.61 -16.73
C PHE A 326 -3.39 -16.74 -17.30
N ALA A 327 -2.76 -17.75 -17.91
CA ALA A 327 -3.45 -18.88 -18.51
C ALA A 327 -4.26 -19.67 -17.47
N ARG A 328 -3.68 -19.93 -16.29
CA ARG A 328 -4.39 -20.60 -15.18
C ARG A 328 -5.60 -19.78 -14.73
N LYS A 329 -5.41 -18.51 -14.39
CA LYS A 329 -6.50 -17.64 -13.90
C LYS A 329 -7.60 -17.49 -14.95
N TYR A 330 -7.23 -17.28 -16.21
CA TYR A 330 -8.18 -17.22 -17.32
C TYR A 330 -9.02 -18.49 -17.47
N ALA A 331 -8.45 -19.66 -17.16
CA ALA A 331 -9.17 -20.93 -17.25
C ALA A 331 -10.09 -21.22 -16.04
N ILE A 332 -9.72 -20.78 -14.83
CA ILE A 332 -10.36 -21.25 -13.58
C ILE A 332 -11.08 -20.16 -12.79
N ASP A 333 -10.76 -18.88 -12.99
CA ASP A 333 -11.36 -17.77 -12.27
C ASP A 333 -12.41 -17.08 -13.17
N PRO A 334 -13.72 -17.22 -12.85
CA PRO A 334 -14.79 -16.65 -13.66
C PRO A 334 -14.73 -15.13 -13.77
N ASP A 335 -14.22 -14.45 -12.75
CA ASP A 335 -14.16 -13.01 -12.76
C ASP A 335 -12.94 -12.53 -13.56
N PHE A 336 -11.79 -13.21 -13.43
CA PHE A 336 -10.64 -12.96 -14.31
C PHE A 336 -11.01 -13.22 -15.77
N TRP A 337 -11.71 -14.32 -16.04
CA TRP A 337 -12.26 -14.60 -17.36
C TRP A 337 -13.22 -13.50 -17.82
N THR A 338 -14.06 -12.96 -16.94
CA THR A 338 -14.95 -11.84 -17.26
C THR A 338 -14.14 -10.61 -17.69
N ASP A 339 -13.05 -10.29 -16.99
CA ASP A 339 -12.25 -9.10 -17.25
C ASP A 339 -11.46 -9.20 -18.57
N PHE A 340 -10.99 -10.39 -18.94
CA PHE A 340 -10.16 -10.59 -20.14
C PHE A 340 -10.92 -11.16 -21.35
N GLY A 341 -11.90 -12.02 -21.11
CA GLY A 341 -12.65 -12.81 -22.09
C GLY A 341 -13.98 -12.19 -22.53
N THR A 342 -14.31 -10.98 -22.06
CA THR A 342 -15.53 -10.28 -22.47
C THR A 342 -15.26 -8.85 -22.94
N VAL A 343 -16.16 -8.31 -23.74
CA VAL A 343 -16.19 -6.90 -24.13
C VAL A 343 -17.54 -6.29 -23.76
N VAL A 344 -17.51 -5.00 -23.43
CA VAL A 344 -18.71 -4.22 -23.11
C VAL A 344 -19.07 -3.41 -24.35
N GLY A 345 -20.27 -3.60 -24.86
CA GLY A 345 -20.82 -2.87 -26.00
C GLY A 345 -21.23 -1.44 -25.65
N PRO A 346 -21.57 -0.62 -26.66
CA PRO A 346 -22.00 0.77 -26.46
C PRO A 346 -23.25 0.93 -25.58
N ASP A 347 -24.10 -0.11 -25.55
CA ASP A 347 -25.31 -0.19 -24.73
C ASP A 347 -25.03 -0.67 -23.28
N GLY A 348 -23.77 -0.91 -22.94
CA GLY A 348 -23.36 -1.46 -21.65
C GLY A 348 -23.58 -2.96 -21.52
N SER A 349 -24.09 -3.64 -22.55
CA SER A 349 -24.20 -5.10 -22.56
C SER A 349 -22.83 -5.74 -22.63
N ARG A 350 -22.65 -6.87 -21.97
CA ARG A 350 -21.40 -7.63 -21.98
C ARG A 350 -21.55 -8.85 -22.86
N ARG A 351 -20.63 -9.04 -23.81
CA ARG A 351 -20.54 -10.24 -24.66
C ARG A 351 -19.20 -10.95 -24.48
N SER A 352 -19.19 -12.26 -24.64
CA SER A 352 -17.96 -13.05 -24.71
C SER A 352 -17.19 -12.74 -25.99
N LEU A 353 -15.86 -12.84 -25.91
CA LEU A 353 -14.97 -12.86 -27.07
C LEU A 353 -15.00 -14.25 -27.73
N ASP A 354 -15.18 -14.31 -29.04
CA ASP A 354 -15.02 -15.52 -29.84
C ASP A 354 -13.60 -15.57 -30.41
N LEU A 355 -12.73 -16.40 -29.86
CA LEU A 355 -11.32 -16.47 -30.30
C LEU A 355 -11.14 -17.12 -31.68
N THR A 356 -12.21 -17.65 -32.30
CA THR A 356 -12.17 -18.07 -33.71
C THR A 356 -12.38 -16.89 -34.67
N ASP A 357 -12.94 -15.78 -34.17
CA ASP A 357 -13.00 -14.51 -34.87
C ASP A 357 -11.66 -13.75 -34.75
N PRO A 358 -11.05 -13.32 -35.87
CA PRO A 358 -9.75 -12.65 -35.84
C PRO A 358 -9.73 -11.31 -35.06
N GLU A 359 -10.83 -10.55 -35.05
CA GLU A 359 -10.88 -9.26 -34.35
C GLU A 359 -10.93 -9.47 -32.83
N ASP A 360 -11.77 -10.40 -32.38
CA ASP A 360 -11.87 -10.78 -30.98
C ASP A 360 -10.56 -11.41 -30.46
N ALA A 361 -9.90 -12.25 -31.28
CA ALA A 361 -8.59 -12.80 -30.96
C ALA A 361 -7.52 -11.71 -30.78
N LEU A 362 -7.53 -10.65 -31.60
CA LEU A 362 -6.62 -9.52 -31.46
C LEU A 362 -6.86 -8.73 -30.16
N VAL A 363 -8.13 -8.53 -29.78
CA VAL A 363 -8.48 -7.84 -28.52
C VAL A 363 -7.97 -8.63 -27.32
N TRP A 364 -8.23 -9.94 -27.28
CA TRP A 364 -7.76 -10.80 -26.19
C TRP A 364 -6.23 -10.80 -26.09
N GLU A 365 -5.55 -10.96 -27.22
CA GLU A 365 -4.10 -11.02 -27.28
C GLU A 365 -3.44 -9.69 -26.88
N ALA A 366 -4.05 -8.55 -27.22
CA ALA A 366 -3.59 -7.24 -26.80
C ALA A 366 -3.67 -7.08 -25.26
N ARG A 367 -4.79 -7.48 -24.65
CA ARG A 367 -4.97 -7.44 -23.19
C ARG A 367 -4.00 -8.36 -22.45
N ARG A 368 -3.80 -9.58 -22.98
CA ARG A 368 -2.83 -10.53 -22.45
C ARG A 368 -1.41 -9.96 -22.51
N LYS A 369 -1.00 -9.41 -23.65
CA LYS A 369 0.31 -8.74 -23.80
C LYS A 369 0.48 -7.57 -22.86
N GLU A 370 -0.56 -6.77 -22.63
CA GLU A 370 -0.53 -5.67 -21.68
C GLU A 370 -0.35 -6.17 -20.24
N PHE A 371 -1.07 -7.23 -19.85
CA PHE A 371 -0.90 -7.88 -18.54
C PHE A 371 0.54 -8.35 -18.35
N VAL A 372 1.09 -9.09 -19.32
CA VAL A 372 2.46 -9.60 -19.27
C VAL A 372 3.46 -8.46 -19.19
N ARG A 373 3.29 -7.43 -20.04
CA ARG A 373 4.15 -6.23 -20.02
C ARG A 373 4.10 -5.54 -18.65
N PHE A 374 2.91 -5.39 -18.08
CA PHE A 374 2.78 -4.72 -16.78
C PHE A 374 3.54 -5.47 -15.69
N TYR A 375 3.26 -6.76 -15.52
CA TYR A 375 3.84 -7.54 -14.41
C TYR A 375 5.31 -7.90 -14.60
N THR A 376 5.85 -7.77 -15.81
CA THR A 376 7.28 -7.98 -16.07
C THR A 376 8.09 -6.70 -15.94
N VAL A 377 7.61 -5.56 -16.45
CA VAL A 377 8.40 -4.32 -16.52
C VAL A 377 7.79 -3.10 -15.83
N ARG A 378 6.47 -3.03 -15.64
CA ARG A 378 5.78 -1.91 -14.98
C ARG A 378 5.20 -2.32 -13.62
N ALA A 379 5.96 -3.12 -12.88
CA ALA A 379 5.53 -3.70 -11.62
C ALA A 379 5.82 -2.77 -10.44
N GLY A 380 4.89 -2.69 -9.48
CA GLY A 380 5.10 -1.99 -8.20
C GLY A 380 4.47 -0.59 -8.11
N GLY A 381 4.74 0.09 -6.99
CA GLY A 381 4.11 1.34 -6.59
C GLY A 381 4.38 2.52 -7.53
N SER A 382 5.44 2.48 -8.32
CA SER A 382 5.80 3.54 -9.28
C SER A 382 4.79 3.71 -10.42
N TYR A 383 3.82 2.80 -10.54
CA TYR A 383 2.77 2.84 -11.56
C TYR A 383 1.38 2.96 -10.93
N SER A 384 1.30 3.51 -9.71
CA SER A 384 0.03 3.75 -9.02
C SER A 384 -0.05 5.17 -8.46
N LEU A 385 -1.16 5.84 -8.76
CA LEU A 385 -1.41 7.19 -8.27
C LEU A 385 -1.52 7.23 -6.74
N SER A 386 -2.14 6.21 -6.11
CA SER A 386 -2.24 6.18 -4.65
C SER A 386 -0.88 5.96 -3.99
N CYS A 387 -0.04 5.06 -4.52
CA CYS A 387 1.31 4.87 -4.02
C CYS A 387 2.15 6.15 -4.09
N HIS A 388 1.92 6.98 -5.12
CA HIS A 388 2.57 8.27 -5.24
C HIS A 388 2.15 9.24 -4.13
N ASP A 389 0.84 9.36 -3.89
CA ASP A 389 0.32 10.20 -2.81
C ASP A 389 0.75 9.67 -1.43
N GLU A 390 0.76 8.36 -1.21
CA GLU A 390 1.23 7.71 0.02
C GLU A 390 2.72 7.97 0.27
N TRP A 391 3.54 7.97 -0.79
CA TRP A 391 4.94 8.38 -0.73
C TRP A 391 5.08 9.85 -0.35
N ASN A 392 4.29 10.74 -0.95
CA ASN A 392 4.31 12.16 -0.63
C ASN A 392 3.83 12.44 0.80
N ILE A 393 2.82 11.70 1.30
CA ILE A 393 2.39 11.74 2.70
C ILE A 393 3.55 11.36 3.62
N PHE A 394 4.23 10.25 3.34
CA PHE A 394 5.40 9.80 4.09
C PHE A 394 6.50 10.88 4.16
N VAL A 395 6.90 11.42 3.00
CA VAL A 395 7.96 12.44 2.91
C VAL A 395 7.58 13.67 3.72
N ARG A 396 6.33 14.14 3.58
CA ARG A 396 5.84 15.35 4.26
C ARG A 396 5.68 15.12 5.77
N LEU A 397 5.23 13.95 6.21
CA LEU A 397 5.19 13.58 7.64
C LEU A 397 6.59 13.58 8.25
N ASN A 398 7.57 12.95 7.60
CA ASN A 398 8.95 12.93 8.10
C ASN A 398 9.59 14.32 8.13
N ARG A 399 9.30 15.17 7.12
CA ARG A 399 9.75 16.56 7.11
C ARG A 399 9.19 17.36 8.29
N GLU A 400 7.95 17.11 8.66
CA GLU A 400 7.32 17.73 9.83
C GLU A 400 7.84 17.15 11.15
N ARG A 401 8.04 15.83 11.24
CA ARG A 401 8.68 15.16 12.39
C ARG A 401 10.08 15.73 12.64
N ALA A 402 10.92 15.85 11.62
CA ALA A 402 12.28 16.35 11.75
C ALA A 402 12.37 17.79 12.33
N ARG A 403 11.28 18.57 12.21
CA ARG A 403 11.18 19.94 12.74
C ARG A 403 10.52 20.00 14.12
N HIS A 404 9.92 18.90 14.58
CA HIS A 404 9.11 18.87 15.79
C HIS A 404 9.95 18.44 17.00
N PRO A 405 9.90 19.16 18.14
CA PRO A 405 10.74 18.85 19.32
C PRO A 405 10.46 17.48 19.95
N ALA A 406 9.30 16.87 19.65
CA ALA A 406 8.95 15.52 20.10
C ALA A 406 9.60 14.38 19.31
N TYR A 407 10.18 14.69 18.15
CA TYR A 407 10.74 13.72 17.23
C TYR A 407 12.22 14.05 16.99
N GLY A 408 13.09 13.06 17.20
CA GLY A 408 14.49 13.13 16.80
C GLY A 408 14.74 12.37 15.49
N PRO A 409 15.96 12.37 14.96
CA PRO A 409 16.32 11.59 13.77
C PRO A 409 15.99 10.09 13.88
N GLY A 410 16.03 9.52 15.09
CA GLY A 410 15.67 8.12 15.35
C GLY A 410 14.17 7.83 15.37
N GLU A 411 13.33 8.86 15.26
CA GLU A 411 11.86 8.77 15.33
C GLU A 411 11.20 9.08 13.97
N LEU A 412 12.02 9.18 12.91
CA LEU A 412 11.53 9.28 11.54
C LEU A 412 11.01 7.91 11.09
N ILE A 413 9.93 7.92 10.31
CA ILE A 413 9.37 6.70 9.71
C ILE A 413 10.42 6.13 8.75
N ALA A 414 10.73 4.84 8.85
CA ALA A 414 11.59 4.17 7.89
C ALA A 414 10.85 3.92 6.56
N ALA A 415 11.57 3.87 5.44
CA ALA A 415 10.97 3.51 4.14
C ALA A 415 11.69 2.36 3.46
N TYR A 416 10.91 1.47 2.86
CA TYR A 416 11.37 0.35 2.06
C TYR A 416 10.72 0.40 0.67
N TYR A 417 11.43 -0.05 -0.37
CA TYR A 417 10.87 -0.27 -1.70
C TYR A 417 11.45 -1.55 -2.29
N GLY A 418 10.61 -2.50 -2.69
CA GLY A 418 11.08 -3.74 -3.32
C GLY A 418 12.01 -4.56 -2.42
N GLY A 419 11.74 -4.60 -1.11
CA GLY A 419 12.57 -5.32 -0.13
C GLY A 419 13.84 -4.57 0.31
N ARG A 420 14.13 -3.40 -0.26
CA ARG A 420 15.32 -2.61 0.06
C ARG A 420 14.97 -1.37 0.87
N ALA A 421 15.69 -1.13 1.96
CA ALA A 421 15.62 0.13 2.69
C ALA A 421 16.04 1.31 1.78
N ARG A 422 15.34 2.44 1.89
CA ARG A 422 15.63 3.65 1.11
C ARG A 422 16.72 4.46 1.80
N SER A 423 17.59 5.07 1.00
CA SER A 423 18.61 6.00 1.49
C SER A 423 17.97 7.30 1.99
N MET A 424 18.70 8.03 2.84
CA MET A 424 18.24 9.32 3.39
C MET A 424 17.80 10.30 2.28
N ALA A 425 18.59 10.41 1.20
CA ALA A 425 18.26 11.29 0.08
C ALA A 425 17.00 10.83 -0.69
N GLU A 426 16.83 9.52 -0.88
CA GLU A 426 15.62 8.98 -1.51
C GLU A 426 14.39 9.33 -0.66
N THR A 427 14.47 9.24 0.68
CA THR A 427 13.34 9.50 1.59
C THR A 427 12.94 10.96 1.75
N GLU A 428 13.68 11.91 1.17
CA GLU A 428 13.37 13.35 1.25
C GLU A 428 12.69 13.91 -0.02
N THR A 429 12.66 13.12 -1.10
CA THR A 429 12.19 13.55 -2.42
C THR A 429 10.76 13.10 -2.68
N GLU A 430 9.89 14.04 -3.00
CA GLU A 430 8.50 13.77 -3.39
C GLU A 430 8.42 13.22 -4.83
N THR A 431 7.38 12.45 -5.11
CA THR A 431 7.04 11.97 -6.46
C THR A 431 5.89 12.78 -7.05
N SER A 432 5.54 12.52 -8.32
CA SER A 432 4.45 13.23 -8.99
C SER A 432 3.13 13.04 -8.24
N PRO A 433 2.30 14.10 -8.10
CA PRO A 433 0.95 13.99 -7.53
C PRO A 433 0.13 12.89 -8.18
N GLY A 434 -0.63 12.13 -7.37
CA GLY A 434 -1.56 11.12 -7.81
C GLY A 434 -2.97 11.68 -7.96
N TYR A 435 -3.77 11.52 -6.92
CA TYR A 435 -5.09 12.13 -6.71
C TYR A 435 -5.02 13.46 -5.96
N GLU A 436 -3.83 13.85 -5.49
CA GLU A 436 -3.59 15.12 -4.80
C GLU A 436 -4.07 16.31 -5.65
N VAL A 437 -4.77 17.24 -4.99
CA VAL A 437 -5.17 18.52 -5.58
C VAL A 437 -4.10 19.56 -5.27
N THR A 438 -3.20 19.75 -6.23
CA THR A 438 -2.21 20.81 -6.21
C THR A 438 -2.85 22.15 -6.59
N ASP A 439 -2.48 23.23 -5.90
CA ASP A 439 -2.77 24.57 -6.43
C ASP A 439 -2.02 24.73 -7.76
N ASP A 440 -2.74 25.11 -8.82
CA ASP A 440 -2.21 25.27 -10.16
C ASP A 440 -0.97 26.19 -10.13
N PRO A 441 0.21 25.79 -10.67
CA PRO A 441 1.37 26.68 -10.74
C PRO A 441 1.20 27.85 -11.74
N GLY A 442 -0.02 28.08 -12.25
CA GLY A 442 -0.36 29.07 -13.29
C GLY A 442 -0.77 30.46 -12.79
N THR A 443 -0.51 30.83 -11.54
CA THR A 443 -0.67 32.23 -11.06
C THR A 443 0.54 32.69 -10.28
N VAL A 444 1.51 33.26 -11.00
CA VAL A 444 2.49 34.23 -10.49
C VAL A 444 2.30 35.53 -11.25
#